data_AF-A0A7W2R2C1-F1
#
_entry.id   AF-A0A7W2R2C1-F1
#
_cell.length_a   1.000
_cell.length_b   1.000
_cell.length_c   1.000
_cell.angle_alpha   90.00
_cell.angle_beta   90.00
_cell.angle_gamma   90.00
#
_symmetry.space_group_name_H-M   'P 1'
#
loop_
_entity.id
_entity.type
_entity.pdbx_description
1 polymer ?
#
loop_
_entity_poly.entity_id
_entity_poly.type
_entity_poly.pdbx_seq_one_letter_code
_entity_poly.pdbx_strand_id
1 'polypeptide(L)'
;MKKLKIILIVLLISSINASSQGISEALDKALPQMLKGEYRGTFLNDSLVATFIQEYLLEAQKRNLELKEHLDEINWILIEPEQRSGKPRLLTGMNLGWVDREHKLILLSESCLLDRYILKSTLYRELSHYLGLSYDIEGLEIMSLVKPKGYSYAWFDDYEMEQIVYDDLFAELKKMLN
;
A
#
# COMPACT_ATOMS: atom_id res chain seq x y z
N MET A 1 19.29 -10.00 -9.70
CA MET A 1 18.32 -9.41 -8.73
C MET A 1 16.86 -9.68 -9.07
N LYS A 2 16.40 -9.62 -10.34
CA LYS A 2 14.98 -9.85 -10.72
C LYS A 2 14.41 -11.23 -10.31
N LYS A 3 15.14 -12.33 -10.55
CA LYS A 3 14.70 -13.69 -10.17
C LYS A 3 14.50 -13.86 -8.66
N LEU A 4 15.35 -13.24 -7.84
CA LEU A 4 15.27 -13.34 -6.39
C LEU A 4 14.00 -12.67 -5.87
N LYS A 5 13.64 -11.49 -6.40
CA LYS A 5 12.40 -10.77 -6.04
C LYS A 5 11.13 -11.55 -6.39
N ILE A 6 11.07 -12.14 -7.58
CA ILE A 6 9.93 -12.98 -8.01
C ILE A 6 9.80 -14.22 -7.12
N ILE A 7 10.91 -14.90 -6.83
CA ILE A 7 10.92 -16.04 -5.92
C ILE A 7 10.41 -15.63 -4.53
N LEU A 8 10.75 -14.43 -4.08
CA LEU A 8 10.38 -13.95 -2.76
C LEU A 8 8.92 -13.48 -2.67
N ILE A 9 8.37 -12.89 -3.74
CA ILE A 9 6.93 -12.66 -3.91
C ILE A 9 6.18 -14.01 -3.86
N VAL A 10 6.67 -15.02 -4.59
CA VAL A 10 6.10 -16.38 -4.57
C VAL A 10 6.21 -17.03 -3.18
N LEU A 11 7.30 -16.79 -2.44
CA LEU A 11 7.48 -17.27 -1.05
C LEU A 11 6.56 -16.56 -0.05
N LEU A 12 6.29 -15.26 -0.24
CA LEU A 12 5.31 -14.51 0.54
C LEU A 12 3.92 -15.08 0.33
N ILE A 13 3.53 -15.21 -0.93
CA ILE A 13 2.25 -15.74 -1.40
C ILE A 13 2.01 -17.14 -0.85
N SER A 14 3.00 -18.02 -0.88
CA SER A 14 2.87 -19.39 -0.36
C SER A 14 2.81 -19.48 1.17
N SER A 15 3.15 -18.42 1.91
CA SER A 15 2.90 -18.32 3.36
C SER A 15 1.51 -17.79 3.74
N ILE A 16 0.74 -17.22 2.80
CA ILE A 16 -0.63 -16.74 3.05
C ILE A 16 -1.61 -17.92 3.27
N ASN A 17 -1.16 -19.17 3.04
CA ASN A 17 -1.93 -20.43 3.13
C ASN A 17 -2.48 -20.82 4.52
N ALA A 18 -2.48 -19.94 5.52
CA ALA A 18 -2.84 -20.31 6.89
C ALA A 18 -4.18 -19.78 7.42
N SER A 19 -4.85 -18.81 6.79
CA SER A 19 -6.02 -18.18 7.43
C SER A 19 -7.27 -17.92 6.59
N SER A 20 -7.30 -18.16 5.28
CA SER A 20 -8.58 -18.26 4.56
C SER A 20 -8.47 -19.04 3.24
N GLN A 21 -9.30 -20.08 3.07
CA GLN A 21 -9.39 -20.84 1.81
C GLN A 21 -9.71 -19.94 0.61
N GLY A 22 -10.51 -18.88 0.81
CA GLY A 22 -10.90 -17.95 -0.26
C GLY A 22 -9.75 -17.12 -0.84
N ILE A 23 -8.79 -16.66 0.00
CA ILE A 23 -7.63 -15.89 -0.50
C ILE A 23 -6.67 -16.80 -1.26
N SER A 24 -6.47 -18.04 -0.79
CA SER A 24 -5.62 -19.03 -1.48
C SER A 24 -6.15 -19.35 -2.88
N GLU A 25 -7.44 -19.59 -3.03
CA GLU A 25 -8.05 -19.90 -4.34
C GLU A 25 -8.03 -18.70 -5.30
N ALA A 26 -8.26 -17.48 -4.78
CA ALA A 26 -8.19 -16.26 -5.58
C ALA A 26 -6.75 -16.03 -6.07
N LEU A 27 -5.76 -16.29 -5.22
CA LEU A 27 -4.35 -16.14 -5.52
C LEU A 27 -3.86 -17.14 -6.56
N ASP A 28 -4.26 -18.42 -6.45
CA ASP A 28 -3.92 -19.46 -7.42
C ASP A 28 -4.45 -19.14 -8.82
N LYS A 29 -5.59 -18.45 -8.92
CA LYS A 29 -6.16 -18.00 -10.20
C LYS A 29 -5.48 -16.74 -10.74
N ALA A 30 -5.11 -15.81 -9.87
CA ALA A 30 -4.56 -14.52 -10.23
C ALA A 30 -3.08 -14.63 -10.65
N LEU A 31 -2.28 -15.41 -9.91
CA LEU A 31 -0.82 -15.49 -10.05
C LEU A 31 -0.33 -15.80 -11.49
N PRO A 32 -0.92 -16.75 -12.24
CA PRO A 32 -0.51 -17.01 -13.62
C PRO A 32 -0.77 -15.83 -14.57
N GLN A 33 -1.84 -15.07 -14.34
CA GLN A 33 -2.19 -13.89 -15.15
C GLN A 33 -1.26 -12.73 -14.82
N MET A 34 -0.92 -12.53 -13.53
CA MET A 34 0.03 -11.51 -13.12
C MET A 34 1.45 -11.76 -13.63
N LEU A 35 1.93 -13.00 -13.61
CA LEU A 35 3.24 -13.36 -14.17
C LEU A 35 3.35 -13.07 -15.67
N LYS A 36 2.22 -13.03 -16.37
CA LYS A 36 2.11 -12.69 -17.80
C LYS A 36 1.79 -11.21 -18.04
N GLY A 37 1.52 -10.43 -17.00
CA GLY A 37 1.07 -9.04 -17.11
C GLY A 37 -0.37 -8.86 -17.62
N GLU A 38 -1.18 -9.92 -17.57
CA GLU A 38 -2.54 -9.98 -18.14
C GLU A 38 -3.65 -9.79 -17.09
N TYR A 39 -3.30 -9.78 -15.81
CA TYR A 39 -4.27 -9.59 -14.73
C TYR A 39 -4.89 -8.20 -14.78
N ARG A 40 -6.21 -8.13 -14.58
CA ARG A 40 -6.97 -6.88 -14.55
C ARG A 40 -7.54 -6.65 -13.16
N GLY A 41 -7.29 -5.46 -12.61
CA GLY A 41 -7.68 -5.07 -11.26
C GLY A 41 -6.55 -5.28 -10.24
N THR A 42 -6.88 -5.09 -8.97
CA THR A 42 -5.92 -5.17 -7.86
C THR A 42 -6.24 -6.35 -6.96
N PHE A 43 -5.29 -7.25 -6.78
CA PHE A 43 -5.41 -8.32 -5.79
C PHE A 43 -5.00 -7.81 -4.41
N LEU A 44 -5.84 -8.10 -3.41
CA LEU A 44 -5.67 -7.72 -2.01
C LEU A 44 -5.71 -8.98 -1.15
N ASN A 45 -4.85 -9.08 -0.14
CA ASN A 45 -4.87 -10.17 0.84
C ASN A 45 -5.46 -9.76 2.20
N ASP A 46 -6.03 -8.55 2.30
CA ASP A 46 -6.62 -8.02 3.51
C ASP A 46 -7.83 -7.12 3.17
N SER A 47 -8.96 -7.29 3.88
CA SER A 47 -10.19 -6.54 3.61
C SER A 47 -10.15 -5.09 4.09
N LEU A 48 -9.37 -4.79 5.13
CA LEU A 48 -9.21 -3.43 5.64
C LEU A 48 -8.43 -2.56 4.65
N VAL A 49 -7.48 -3.14 3.93
CA VAL A 49 -6.82 -2.50 2.78
C VAL A 49 -7.85 -2.09 1.72
N ALA A 50 -8.82 -2.97 1.40
CA ALA A 50 -9.86 -2.64 0.44
C ALA A 50 -10.72 -1.44 0.90
N THR A 51 -11.10 -1.41 2.18
CA THR A 51 -11.84 -0.28 2.78
C THR A 51 -11.06 1.02 2.65
N PHE A 52 -9.78 1.02 3.01
CA PHE A 52 -8.94 2.22 2.96
C PHE A 52 -8.64 2.68 1.53
N ILE A 53 -8.56 1.79 0.54
CA ILE A 53 -8.49 2.21 -0.87
C ILE A 53 -9.75 2.96 -1.29
N GLN A 54 -10.94 2.49 -0.88
CA GLN A 54 -12.18 3.18 -1.19
C GLN A 54 -12.26 4.55 -0.50
N GLU A 55 -11.85 4.63 0.77
CA GLU A 55 -11.75 5.91 1.47
C GLU A 55 -10.79 6.87 0.76
N TYR A 56 -9.61 6.41 0.35
CA TYR A 56 -8.64 7.21 -0.40
C TYR A 56 -9.22 7.78 -1.70
N LEU A 57 -9.93 6.95 -2.46
CA LEU A 57 -10.61 7.36 -3.70
C LEU A 57 -11.70 8.40 -3.42
N LEU A 58 -12.51 8.19 -2.37
CA LEU A 58 -13.56 9.14 -1.98
C LEU A 58 -12.98 10.49 -1.55
N GLU A 59 -11.90 10.49 -0.78
CA GLU A 59 -11.22 11.71 -0.31
C GLU A 59 -10.54 12.48 -1.44
N ALA A 60 -9.96 11.77 -2.42
CA ALA A 60 -9.44 12.37 -3.65
C ALA A 60 -10.57 13.02 -4.48
N GLN A 61 -11.69 12.31 -4.62
CA GLN A 61 -12.84 12.79 -5.39
C GLN A 61 -13.44 14.07 -4.79
N LYS A 62 -13.54 14.18 -3.45
CA LYS A 62 -13.96 15.42 -2.76
C LYS A 62 -13.10 16.63 -3.15
N ARG A 63 -11.85 16.41 -3.57
CA ARG A 63 -10.88 17.43 -3.98
C ARG A 63 -10.74 17.55 -5.51
N ASN A 64 -11.70 16.98 -6.25
CA ASN A 64 -11.76 16.94 -7.71
C ASN A 64 -10.52 16.27 -8.32
N LEU A 65 -10.13 15.12 -7.77
CA LEU A 65 -9.04 14.30 -8.29
C LEU A 65 -9.57 12.88 -8.53
N GLU A 66 -9.59 12.46 -9.79
CA GLU A 66 -10.05 11.13 -10.20
C GLU A 66 -8.88 10.16 -10.25
N LEU A 67 -8.74 9.32 -9.21
CA LEU A 67 -7.60 8.41 -9.07
C LEU A 67 -7.90 6.96 -9.47
N LYS A 68 -9.17 6.63 -9.75
CA LYS A 68 -9.59 5.24 -9.93
C LYS A 68 -8.85 4.54 -11.07
N GLU A 69 -8.75 5.17 -12.24
CA GLU A 69 -8.09 4.58 -13.40
C GLU A 69 -6.61 4.32 -13.14
N HIS A 70 -5.94 5.22 -12.42
CA HIS A 70 -4.55 5.07 -12.03
C HIS A 70 -4.34 3.92 -11.04
N LEU A 71 -5.25 3.73 -10.07
CA LEU A 71 -5.16 2.64 -9.11
C LEU A 71 -5.47 1.28 -9.75
N ASP A 72 -6.33 1.24 -10.76
CA ASP A 72 -6.63 0.01 -11.52
C ASP A 72 -5.39 -0.52 -12.29
N GLU A 73 -4.32 0.28 -12.42
CA GLU A 73 -3.03 -0.16 -12.97
C GLU A 73 -2.17 -0.97 -12.00
N ILE A 74 -2.50 -0.96 -10.70
CA ILE A 74 -1.79 -1.69 -9.65
C ILE A 74 -2.32 -3.13 -9.63
N ASN A 75 -1.45 -4.10 -9.89
CA ASN A 75 -1.81 -5.52 -9.88
C ASN A 75 -1.98 -6.05 -8.45
N TRP A 76 -1.19 -5.54 -7.50
CA TRP A 76 -1.07 -6.11 -6.16
C TRP A 76 -0.93 -5.04 -5.07
N ILE A 77 -1.71 -5.18 -4.00
CA ILE A 77 -1.44 -4.51 -2.72
C ILE A 77 -1.50 -5.57 -1.63
N LEU A 78 -0.36 -5.91 -1.06
CA LEU A 78 -0.18 -7.05 -0.17
C LEU A 78 0.37 -6.61 1.18
N ILE A 79 -0.16 -7.17 2.27
CA ILE A 79 0.49 -7.14 3.58
C ILE A 79 1.40 -8.37 3.71
N GLU A 80 2.63 -8.17 4.20
CA GLU A 80 3.53 -9.28 4.53
C GLU A 80 2.83 -10.28 5.47
N PRO A 81 2.88 -11.59 5.18
CA PRO A 81 2.29 -12.61 6.04
C PRO A 81 3.04 -12.69 7.38
N GLU A 82 2.31 -13.08 8.41
CA GLU A 82 2.85 -13.28 9.76
C GLU A 82 4.08 -14.19 9.73
N GLN A 83 5.20 -13.65 10.20
CA GLN A 83 6.48 -14.33 10.13
C GLN A 83 6.50 -15.53 11.08
N ARG A 84 6.48 -16.75 10.51
CA ARG A 84 6.93 -17.94 11.25
C ARG A 84 8.43 -17.84 11.48
N SER A 85 8.87 -18.04 12.73
CA SER A 85 10.28 -17.92 13.16
C SER A 85 11.29 -18.46 12.13
N GLY A 86 12.23 -17.60 11.71
CA GLY A 86 13.39 -17.99 10.89
C GLY A 86 13.36 -17.56 9.41
N LYS A 87 12.31 -16.86 8.94
CA LYS A 87 12.29 -16.27 7.59
C LYS A 87 12.84 -14.84 7.58
N PRO A 88 13.55 -14.41 6.52
CA PRO A 88 14.01 -13.02 6.38
C PRO A 88 12.82 -12.08 6.13
N ARG A 89 12.80 -10.93 6.81
CA ARG A 89 11.85 -9.85 6.52
C ARG A 89 12.22 -9.16 5.21
N LEU A 90 11.25 -8.88 4.33
CA LEU A 90 11.51 -8.04 3.16
C LEU A 90 11.60 -6.57 3.57
N LEU A 91 10.75 -6.18 4.53
CA LEU A 91 10.72 -4.86 5.10
C LEU A 91 11.35 -4.87 6.51
N THR A 92 12.50 -4.20 6.65
CA THR A 92 13.14 -4.02 7.96
C THR A 92 12.41 -2.93 8.74
N GLY A 93 12.20 -3.12 10.04
CA GLY A 93 11.15 -2.48 10.87
C GLY A 93 10.99 -0.95 10.91
N MET A 94 11.82 -0.17 10.20
CA MET A 94 11.56 1.25 9.96
C MET A 94 10.80 1.52 8.65
N ASN A 95 10.91 0.63 7.66
CA ASN A 95 10.17 0.78 6.41
C ASN A 95 8.88 -0.03 6.44
N LEU A 96 7.75 0.64 6.61
CA LEU A 96 6.43 0.00 6.69
C LEU A 96 5.82 -0.33 5.33
N GLY A 97 6.38 0.15 4.22
CA GLY A 97 5.81 -0.04 2.89
C GLY A 97 6.84 0.06 1.77
N TRP A 98 6.53 -0.48 0.60
CA TRP A 98 7.40 -0.44 -0.56
C TRP A 98 6.61 -0.57 -1.86
N VAL A 99 7.00 0.23 -2.86
CA VAL A 99 6.47 0.17 -4.22
C VAL A 99 7.44 -0.50 -5.18
N ASP A 100 6.97 -1.50 -5.91
CA ASP A 100 7.62 -2.07 -7.10
C ASP A 100 6.79 -1.74 -8.35
N ARG A 101 7.17 -0.65 -9.05
CA ARG A 101 6.47 -0.21 -10.27
C ARG A 101 6.64 -1.18 -11.45
N GLU A 102 7.75 -1.94 -11.50
CA GLU A 102 7.98 -2.92 -12.58
C GLU A 102 6.94 -4.05 -12.50
N HIS A 103 6.62 -4.49 -11.28
CA HIS A 103 5.67 -5.57 -11.03
C HIS A 103 4.27 -5.07 -10.64
N LYS A 104 4.06 -3.75 -10.63
CA LYS A 104 2.80 -3.09 -10.25
C LYS A 104 2.32 -3.54 -8.87
N LEU A 105 3.23 -3.53 -7.90
CA LEU A 105 3.05 -4.07 -6.55
C LEU A 105 3.29 -2.99 -5.50
N ILE A 106 2.40 -2.94 -4.51
CA ILE A 106 2.62 -2.31 -3.22
C ILE A 106 2.71 -3.41 -2.17
N LEU A 107 3.78 -3.40 -1.39
CA LEU A 107 3.98 -4.29 -0.25
C LEU A 107 3.93 -3.46 1.04
N LEU A 108 3.12 -3.89 1.98
CA LEU A 108 2.97 -3.30 3.31
C LEU A 108 3.54 -4.28 4.34
N SER A 109 4.18 -3.76 5.39
CA SER A 109 4.69 -4.61 6.45
C SER A 109 3.56 -5.15 7.32
N GLU A 110 3.73 -6.36 7.83
CA GLU A 110 2.85 -6.94 8.86
C GLU A 110 2.71 -6.01 10.07
N SER A 111 3.75 -5.23 10.38
CA SER A 111 3.71 -4.27 11.50
C SER A 111 2.65 -3.17 11.33
N CYS A 112 2.13 -2.97 10.11
CA CYS A 112 0.97 -2.11 9.88
C CYS A 112 -0.32 -2.63 10.52
N LEU A 113 -0.43 -3.94 10.79
CA LEU A 113 -1.60 -4.55 11.43
C LEU A 113 -1.69 -4.28 12.93
N LEU A 114 -0.65 -3.71 13.54
CA LEU A 114 -0.67 -3.33 14.96
C LEU A 114 -1.71 -2.26 15.28
N ASP A 115 -1.96 -1.36 14.34
CA ASP A 115 -2.92 -0.27 14.48
C ASP A 115 -3.48 0.14 13.12
N ARG A 116 -4.81 0.30 13.03
CA ARG A 116 -5.50 0.62 11.77
C ARG A 116 -5.00 1.91 11.11
N TYR A 117 -4.57 2.89 11.89
CA TYR A 117 -4.09 4.17 11.39
C TYR A 117 -2.64 4.10 10.89
N ILE A 118 -1.84 3.19 11.43
CA ILE A 118 -0.54 2.86 10.84
C ILE A 118 -0.75 2.24 9.46
N LEU A 119 -1.67 1.29 9.32
CA LEU A 119 -2.03 0.71 8.03
C LEU A 119 -2.54 1.76 7.05
N LYS A 120 -3.52 2.57 7.46
CA LYS A 120 -4.12 3.63 6.63
C LYS A 120 -3.07 4.62 6.13
N SER A 121 -2.30 5.21 7.04
CA SER A 121 -1.25 6.18 6.71
C SER A 121 -0.20 5.60 5.76
N THR A 122 0.26 4.37 6.05
CA THR A 122 1.28 3.71 5.23
C THR A 122 0.75 3.39 3.84
N LEU A 123 -0.46 2.83 3.74
CA LEU A 123 -1.11 2.56 2.46
C LEU A 123 -1.27 3.84 1.63
N TYR A 124 -1.71 4.94 2.26
CA TYR A 124 -1.93 6.21 1.57
C TYR A 124 -0.62 6.79 1.04
N ARG A 125 0.46 6.69 1.83
CA ARG A 125 1.81 7.03 1.37
C ARG A 125 2.21 6.20 0.15
N GLU A 126 2.07 4.88 0.21
CA GLU A 126 2.52 4.02 -0.89
C GLU A 126 1.67 4.18 -2.16
N LEU A 127 0.36 4.37 -2.03
CA LEU A 127 -0.53 4.72 -3.15
C LEU A 127 -0.06 6.03 -3.80
N SER A 128 0.13 7.07 -3.00
CA SER A 128 0.61 8.37 -3.47
C SER A 128 2.00 8.30 -4.10
N HIS A 129 2.90 7.49 -3.53
CA HIS A 129 4.24 7.26 -4.09
C HIS A 129 4.17 6.48 -5.41
N TYR A 130 3.27 5.50 -5.51
CA TYR A 130 3.03 4.77 -6.75
C TYR A 130 2.63 5.73 -7.88
N LEU A 131 1.76 6.70 -7.56
CA LEU A 131 1.28 7.74 -8.48
C LEU A 131 2.33 8.82 -8.83
N GLY A 132 3.48 8.83 -8.16
CA GLY A 132 4.61 9.68 -8.54
C GLY A 132 5.14 10.63 -7.47
N LEU A 133 4.47 10.76 -6.32
CA LEU A 133 4.99 11.62 -5.24
C LEU A 133 6.30 11.08 -4.66
N SER A 134 7.24 11.97 -4.38
CA SER A 134 8.48 11.62 -3.66
C SER A 134 8.19 11.32 -2.18
N TYR A 135 9.00 10.48 -1.56
CA TYR A 135 8.95 10.29 -0.11
C TYR A 135 9.47 11.51 0.67
N ASP A 136 10.26 12.37 0.03
CA ASP A 136 11.00 13.45 0.69
C ASP A 136 10.38 14.84 0.43
N ILE A 137 9.05 14.91 0.35
CA ILE A 137 8.33 16.19 0.17
C ILE A 137 8.32 16.94 1.51
N GLU A 138 8.97 18.10 1.54
CA GLU A 138 8.99 18.97 2.71
C GLU A 138 7.57 19.43 3.08
N GLY A 139 7.23 19.37 4.36
CA GLY A 139 5.89 19.72 4.87
C GLY A 139 4.84 18.62 4.73
N LEU A 140 5.08 17.56 3.95
CA LEU A 140 4.12 16.48 3.76
C LEU A 140 4.53 15.22 4.55
N GLU A 141 4.31 15.24 5.86
CA GLU A 141 4.86 14.25 6.80
C GLU A 141 4.35 12.81 6.58
N ILE A 142 3.13 12.66 6.03
CA ILE A 142 2.59 11.34 5.64
C ILE A 142 3.50 10.67 4.60
N MET A 143 4.12 11.43 3.71
CA MET A 143 5.00 10.88 2.66
C MET A 143 6.36 10.44 3.19
N SER A 144 6.82 10.98 4.32
CA SER A 144 8.15 10.65 4.84
C SER A 144 8.30 9.15 5.19
N LEU A 145 9.43 8.57 4.79
CA LEU A 145 9.88 7.24 5.24
C LEU A 145 10.33 7.28 6.71
N VAL A 146 10.95 8.39 7.15
CA VAL A 146 11.39 8.60 8.52
C VAL A 146 10.49 9.65 9.16
N LYS A 147 9.55 9.20 10.00
CA LYS A 147 8.56 10.10 10.59
C LYS A 147 9.22 11.20 11.42
N PRO A 148 8.90 12.48 11.17
CA PRO A 148 9.48 13.59 11.91
C PRO A 148 9.03 13.52 13.39
N LYS A 149 9.79 14.21 14.25
CA LYS A 149 9.45 14.29 15.68
C LYS A 149 8.09 14.96 15.84
N GLY A 150 7.17 14.28 16.54
CA GLY A 150 5.81 14.78 16.78
C GLY A 150 4.76 14.22 15.82
N TYR A 151 5.18 13.51 14.76
CA TYR A 151 4.26 12.79 13.89
C TYR A 151 3.45 11.76 14.68
N SER A 152 2.13 11.76 14.47
CA SER A 152 1.23 10.80 15.09
C SER A 152 0.34 10.13 14.06
N TYR A 153 0.33 8.80 14.05
CA TYR A 153 -0.65 8.03 13.28
C TYR A 153 -2.08 8.28 13.77
N ALA A 154 -2.25 8.65 15.05
CA ALA A 154 -3.57 8.96 15.61
C ALA A 154 -4.20 10.24 15.04
N TRP A 155 -3.50 11.02 14.21
CA TRP A 155 -4.12 12.13 13.47
C TRP A 155 -5.24 11.68 12.55
N PHE A 156 -5.27 10.41 12.15
CA PHE A 156 -6.40 9.83 11.41
C PHE A 156 -7.60 9.48 12.30
N ASP A 157 -7.51 9.65 13.62
CA ASP A 157 -8.62 9.55 14.58
C ASP A 157 -9.28 10.91 14.84
N ASP A 158 -8.54 12.00 14.59
CA ASP A 158 -9.02 13.37 14.75
C ASP A 158 -9.48 13.91 13.39
N TYR A 159 -10.76 14.23 13.28
CA TYR A 159 -11.35 14.67 12.01
C TYR A 159 -10.67 15.93 11.43
N GLU A 160 -10.33 16.91 12.26
CA GLU A 160 -9.73 18.16 11.76
C GLU A 160 -8.31 17.89 11.23
N MET A 161 -7.51 17.15 11.99
CA MET A 161 -6.16 16.77 11.57
C MET A 161 -6.16 15.86 10.35
N GLU A 162 -7.10 14.91 10.27
CA GLU A 162 -7.26 14.03 9.12
C GLU A 162 -7.55 14.84 7.85
N GLN A 163 -8.44 15.82 7.91
CA GLN A 163 -8.76 16.67 6.76
C GLN A 163 -7.56 17.50 6.29
N ILE A 164 -6.76 18.05 7.22
CA ILE A 164 -5.51 18.76 6.88
C ILE A 164 -4.55 17.84 6.13
N VAL A 165 -4.33 16.62 6.64
CA VAL A 165 -3.44 15.64 6.01
C VAL A 165 -3.93 15.28 4.60
N TYR A 166 -5.24 15.14 4.40
CA TYR A 166 -5.80 14.91 3.06
C TYR A 166 -5.65 16.11 2.13
N ASP A 167 -5.95 17.32 2.61
CA ASP A 167 -5.80 18.54 1.82
C ASP A 167 -4.38 18.67 1.28
N ASP A 168 -3.38 18.50 2.15
CA ASP A 168 -1.97 18.59 1.76
C ASP A 168 -1.56 17.47 0.80
N LEU A 169 -1.91 16.22 1.09
CA LEU A 169 -1.56 15.05 0.27
C LEU A 169 -2.14 15.14 -1.14
N PHE A 170 -3.44 15.42 -1.25
CA PHE A 170 -4.13 15.45 -2.54
C PHE A 170 -3.83 16.73 -3.32
N ALA A 171 -3.50 17.84 -2.65
CA ALA A 171 -2.97 19.03 -3.33
C ALA A 171 -1.65 18.71 -4.05
N GLU A 172 -0.73 18.01 -3.40
CA GLU A 172 0.53 17.59 -4.03
C GLU A 172 0.31 16.60 -5.17
N LEU A 173 -0.55 15.59 -4.99
CA LEU A 173 -0.88 14.64 -6.08
C LEU A 173 -1.48 15.36 -7.30
N LYS A 174 -2.36 16.33 -7.05
CA LYS A 174 -2.99 17.10 -8.12
C LYS A 174 -1.98 17.88 -8.95
N LYS A 175 -0.90 18.37 -8.36
CA LYS A 175 0.21 19.03 -9.08
C LYS A 175 1.02 18.08 -9.94
N MET A 176 1.05 16.78 -9.60
CA MET A 176 1.79 15.78 -10.36
C MET A 176 1.02 15.20 -11.55
N LEU A 177 -0.31 15.14 -11.43
CA LEU A 177 -1.19 14.50 -12.42
C LEU A 177 -1.79 15.49 -13.44
N ASN A 178 -1.64 16.80 -13.23
CA ASN A 178 -2.03 17.86 -14.18
C ASN A 178 -0.80 18.61 -14.68
#